data_AF-A0AAU3LX04-F1
#
_entry.id   AF-A0AAU3LX04-F1
#
_cell.length_a   1.000
_cell.length_b   1.000
_cell.length_c   1.000
_cell.angle_alpha   90.00
_cell.angle_beta   90.00
_cell.angle_gamma   90.00
#
_symmetry.space_group_name_H-M   'P 1'
#
loop_
_entity.id
_entity.type
_entity.pdbx_description
1 polymer ?
#
loop_
_entity_poly.entity_id
_entity_poly.type
_entity_poly.pdbx_seq_one_letter_code
_entity_poly.pdbx_strand_id
1 'polypeptide(L)'
;MTMYATVDSPLGELLLVGEQAAGPAGDAVALVSLSLPGQKGAAVVQDGWSREPEAFAGIAAQLREYFEGRRTRFDIALADGRGTAFQRRVWAALDDVPYGETVSYGQIAERVGASGAGVRAVGTAIGRNPLLVVRPCHRVIGADGALRGYAGGLERKERLLGLEGALAVS
;
A
#
# COMPACT_ATOMS: atom_id res chain seq x y z
N MET A 1 6.82 20.95 -0.94
CA MET A 1 6.29 20.92 -2.32
C MET A 1 5.86 19.49 -2.61
N THR A 2 4.65 19.29 -3.14
CA THR A 2 4.16 17.95 -3.49
C THR A 2 4.55 17.62 -4.93
N MET A 3 5.09 16.42 -5.12
CA MET A 3 5.53 15.91 -6.41
C MET A 3 4.84 14.60 -6.71
N TYR A 4 4.75 14.27 -7.99
CA TYR A 4 4.15 13.01 -8.44
C TYR A 4 4.86 12.42 -9.65
N ALA A 5 4.65 11.13 -9.84
CA ALA A 5 5.06 10.38 -11.02
C ALA A 5 4.01 9.32 -11.35
N THR A 6 4.02 8.86 -12.61
CA THR A 6 3.26 7.68 -13.01
C THR A 6 4.22 6.55 -13.39
N VAL A 7 3.87 5.31 -13.04
CA VAL A 7 4.68 4.12 -13.30
C VAL A 7 3.80 3.00 -13.83
N ASP A 8 4.14 2.42 -14.98
CA ASP A 8 3.44 1.26 -15.52
C ASP A 8 3.66 0.01 -14.67
N SER A 9 2.61 -0.81 -14.54
CA SER A 9 2.68 -2.07 -13.80
C SER A 9 1.68 -3.12 -14.34
N PRO A 10 1.83 -4.40 -13.95
CA PRO A 10 0.82 -5.44 -14.23
C PRO A 10 -0.58 -5.15 -13.64
N LEU A 11 -0.73 -4.14 -12.79
CA LEU A 11 -1.99 -3.71 -12.21
C LEU A 11 -2.58 -2.44 -12.87
N GLY A 12 -1.88 -1.91 -13.89
CA GLY A 12 -2.16 -0.65 -14.57
C GLY A 12 -1.19 0.48 -14.19
N GLU A 13 -1.44 1.69 -14.68
CA GLU A 13 -0.61 2.88 -14.39
C GLU A 13 -0.78 3.30 -12.92
N LEU A 14 0.30 3.20 -12.14
CA LEU A 14 0.34 3.57 -10.73
C LEU A 14 0.63 5.07 -10.62
N LEU A 15 -0.16 5.78 -9.81
CA LEU A 15 0.12 7.16 -9.43
C LEU A 15 0.88 7.18 -8.10
N LEU A 16 2.10 7.70 -8.13
CA LEU A 16 2.97 7.89 -6.97
C LEU A 16 2.93 9.36 -6.59
N VAL A 17 2.66 9.66 -5.33
CA VAL A 17 2.68 11.02 -4.79
C VAL A 17 3.65 11.06 -3.63
N GLY A 18 4.49 12.09 -3.59
CA GLY A 18 5.56 12.22 -2.63
C GLY A 18 5.80 13.66 -2.22
N GLU A 19 6.56 13.80 -1.15
CA GLU A 19 7.06 15.08 -0.64
C GLU A 19 8.58 14.97 -0.50
N GLN A 20 9.27 16.09 -0.63
CA GLN A 20 10.73 16.11 -0.51
C GLN A 20 11.16 15.65 0.89
N ALA A 21 11.95 14.60 0.96
CA ALA A 21 12.57 14.13 2.19
C ALA A 21 13.79 14.99 2.52
N ALA A 22 14.00 15.30 3.80
CA ALA A 22 15.22 15.95 4.25
C ALA A 22 16.33 14.89 4.36
N GLY A 23 17.21 14.78 3.35
CA GLY A 23 18.32 13.81 3.36
C GLY A 23 19.48 14.19 2.43
N PRO A 24 20.72 13.80 2.75
CA PRO A 24 21.94 14.25 2.04
C PRO A 24 22.26 13.50 0.73
N ALA A 25 21.37 12.63 0.23
CA ALA A 25 21.55 11.91 -1.03
C ALA A 25 20.33 12.13 -1.92
N GLY A 26 20.55 12.41 -3.20
CA GLY A 26 19.56 12.86 -4.19
C GLY A 26 18.38 11.94 -4.52
N ASP A 27 18.08 10.93 -3.70
CA ASP A 27 16.88 10.06 -3.78
C ASP A 27 15.77 10.53 -2.82
N ALA A 28 15.60 11.84 -2.70
CA ALA A 28 14.99 12.50 -1.55
C ALA A 28 13.45 12.64 -1.64
N VAL A 29 12.72 11.55 -1.86
CA VAL A 29 11.24 11.56 -1.85
C VAL A 29 10.69 10.63 -0.78
N ALA A 30 9.90 11.18 0.13
CA ALA A 30 9.06 10.42 1.03
C ALA A 30 7.71 10.14 0.35
N LEU A 31 7.38 8.87 0.12
CA LEU A 31 6.14 8.45 -0.52
C LEU A 31 4.94 8.73 0.40
N VAL A 32 4.01 9.53 -0.10
CA VAL A 32 2.76 9.90 0.58
C VAL A 32 1.64 8.94 0.19
N SER A 33 1.54 8.60 -1.09
CA SER A 33 0.54 7.65 -1.59
C SER A 33 1.00 6.91 -2.84
N LEU A 34 0.43 5.72 -3.02
CA LEU A 34 0.48 4.93 -4.24
C LEU A 34 -0.95 4.49 -4.55
N SER A 35 -1.48 4.98 -5.68
CA SER A 35 -2.85 4.71 -6.12
C SER A 35 -2.88 3.87 -7.40
N LEU A 36 -3.87 2.98 -7.50
CA LEU A 36 -4.15 2.21 -8.73
C LEU A 36 -5.24 2.87 -9.60
N PRO A 37 -5.32 2.55 -10.90
CA PRO A 37 -6.38 3.05 -11.77
C PRO A 37 -7.76 2.66 -11.27
N GLY A 38 -8.64 3.65 -11.12
CA GLY A 38 -10.02 3.46 -10.65
C GLY A 38 -10.15 3.07 -9.18
N GLN A 39 -9.08 3.16 -8.38
CA GLN A 39 -9.16 2.90 -6.95
C GLN A 39 -10.13 3.86 -6.26
N LYS A 40 -10.93 3.33 -5.33
CA LYS A 40 -11.75 4.16 -4.45
C LYS A 40 -10.87 5.00 -3.53
N GLY A 41 -11.04 6.32 -3.58
CA GLY A 41 -10.25 7.25 -2.76
C GLY A 41 -8.80 7.40 -3.22
N ALA A 42 -8.51 7.11 -4.50
CA ALA A 42 -7.23 7.40 -5.12
C ALA A 42 -6.87 8.88 -4.98
N ALA A 43 -5.57 9.17 -4.92
CA ALA A 43 -5.11 10.54 -5.08
C ALA A 43 -5.47 11.03 -6.49
N VAL A 44 -5.82 12.31 -6.59
CA VAL A 44 -6.05 13.01 -7.85
C VAL A 44 -5.00 14.10 -7.92
N VAL A 45 -4.26 14.17 -9.04
CA VAL A 45 -3.28 15.23 -9.28
C VAL A 45 -3.98 16.58 -9.13
N GLN A 46 -3.41 17.46 -8.30
CA GLN A 46 -3.93 18.79 -8.04
C GLN A 46 -3.08 19.85 -8.74
N ASP A 47 -3.68 21.01 -8.97
CA ASP A 47 -2.95 22.19 -9.43
C ASP A 47 -1.81 22.54 -8.44
N GLY A 48 -0.64 22.88 -8.99
CA GLY A 48 0.55 23.21 -8.21
C GLY A 48 1.39 22.01 -7.75
N TRP A 49 0.99 20.77 -8.06
CA TRP A 49 1.90 19.62 -7.92
C TRP A 49 2.88 19.58 -9.09
N SER A 50 4.14 19.21 -8.82
CA SER A 50 5.14 19.03 -9.88
C SER A 50 5.24 17.57 -10.32
N ARG A 51 5.35 17.35 -11.63
CA ARG A 51 5.60 16.01 -12.19
C ARG A 51 7.09 15.77 -12.25
N GLU A 52 7.60 14.90 -11.36
CA GLU A 52 9.04 14.69 -11.13
C GLU A 52 9.40 13.21 -11.24
N PRO A 53 9.29 12.56 -12.41
CA PRO A 53 9.49 11.11 -12.55
C PRO A 53 10.86 10.64 -12.06
N GLU A 54 11.91 11.44 -12.30
CA GLU A 54 13.28 11.12 -11.87
C GLU A 54 13.41 11.05 -10.34
N ALA A 55 12.64 11.85 -9.61
CA ALA A 55 12.64 11.83 -8.15
C ALA A 55 12.05 10.52 -7.58
N PHE A 56 11.28 9.78 -8.37
CA PHE A 56 10.71 8.47 -8.00
C PHE A 56 11.46 7.29 -8.62
N ALA A 57 12.60 7.49 -9.29
CA ALA A 57 13.30 6.43 -10.01
C ALA A 57 13.64 5.22 -9.13
N GLY A 58 14.12 5.46 -7.90
CA GLY A 58 14.39 4.39 -6.93
C GLY A 58 13.13 3.62 -6.50
N ILE A 59 12.01 4.32 -6.27
CA ILE A 59 10.72 3.70 -5.92
C ILE A 59 10.19 2.87 -7.11
N ALA A 60 10.26 3.42 -8.32
CA ALA A 60 9.82 2.75 -9.54
C ALA A 60 10.65 1.48 -9.81
N ALA A 61 11.96 1.51 -9.57
CA ALA A 61 12.82 0.35 -9.67
C ALA A 61 12.39 -0.75 -8.69
N GLN A 62 12.15 -0.42 -7.41
CA GLN A 62 11.71 -1.40 -6.43
C GLN A 62 10.32 -1.99 -6.74
N LEU A 63 9.38 -1.17 -7.23
CA LEU A 63 8.08 -1.66 -7.68
C LEU A 63 8.22 -2.66 -8.83
N ARG A 64 9.09 -2.36 -9.80
CA ARG A 64 9.40 -3.28 -10.91
C ARG A 64 9.97 -4.60 -10.39
N GLU A 65 10.96 -4.54 -9.50
CA GLU A 65 11.53 -5.74 -8.87
C GLU A 65 10.49 -6.57 -8.12
N TYR A 66 9.55 -5.92 -7.43
CA TYR A 66 8.47 -6.60 -6.73
C TYR A 66 7.53 -7.32 -7.71
N PHE A 67 7.08 -6.64 -8.77
CA PHE A 67 6.21 -7.25 -9.78
C PHE A 67 6.89 -8.36 -10.59
N GLU A 68 8.21 -8.36 -10.68
CA GLU A 68 9.01 -9.44 -11.27
C GLU A 68 9.31 -10.58 -10.27
N GLY A 69 8.83 -10.50 -9.03
CA GLY A 69 9.07 -11.51 -8.00
C GLY A 69 10.49 -11.52 -7.43
N ARG A 70 11.30 -10.50 -7.73
CA ARG A 70 12.71 -10.38 -7.29
C ARG A 70 12.87 -9.61 -5.98
N ARG A 71 11.80 -8.96 -5.49
CA ARG A 71 11.78 -8.21 -4.23
C ARG A 71 10.60 -8.63 -3.36
N THR A 72 10.90 -8.92 -2.10
CA THR A 72 9.89 -9.26 -1.08
C THR A 72 9.70 -8.17 -0.01
N ARG A 73 10.61 -7.17 0.05
CA ARG A 73 10.55 -6.05 0.98
C ARG A 73 10.90 -4.73 0.30
N PHE A 74 10.13 -3.69 0.59
CA PHE A 74 10.43 -2.32 0.15
C PHE A 74 11.36 -1.60 1.13
N ASP A 75 12.28 -0.82 0.57
CA ASP A 75 13.12 0.14 1.27
C ASP A 75 12.77 1.55 0.75
N ILE A 76 11.59 2.03 1.14
CA ILE A 76 11.00 3.29 0.65
C ILE A 76 10.73 4.16 1.87
N ALA A 77 11.22 5.41 1.85
CA ALA A 77 10.86 6.40 2.84
C ALA A 77 9.35 6.73 2.72
N LEU A 78 8.60 6.60 3.81
CA LEU A 78 7.17 6.94 3.85
C LEU A 78 7.00 8.30 4.55
N ALA A 79 6.12 9.14 4.02
CA ALA A 79 5.82 10.41 4.67
C ALA A 79 5.03 10.18 5.97
N ASP A 80 5.53 10.73 7.07
CA ASP A 80 4.88 10.64 8.38
C ASP A 80 3.62 11.53 8.49
N GLY A 81 2.75 11.18 9.43
CA GLY A 81 1.71 12.11 9.92
C GLY A 81 0.39 12.17 9.15
N ARG A 82 0.20 11.38 8.08
CA ARG A 82 -1.12 11.23 7.43
C ARG A 82 -2.01 10.24 8.20
N GLY A 83 -3.33 10.48 8.21
CA GLY A 83 -4.34 9.63 8.86
C GLY A 83 -4.50 9.85 10.37
N THR A 84 -5.58 9.33 10.95
CA THR A 84 -5.85 9.40 12.39
C THR A 84 -4.90 8.49 13.19
N ALA A 85 -4.76 8.72 14.50
CA ALA A 85 -3.95 7.85 15.36
C ALA A 85 -4.37 6.37 15.27
N PHE A 86 -5.67 6.09 15.16
CA PHE A 86 -6.17 4.73 14.98
C PHE A 86 -5.79 4.15 13.61
N GLN A 87 -5.91 4.94 12.53
CA GLN A 87 -5.50 4.50 11.19
C GLN A 87 -4.02 4.15 11.15
N ARG A 88 -3.16 5.01 11.71
CA ARG A 88 -1.71 4.78 11.74
C ARG A 88 -1.34 3.51 12.51
N ARG A 89 -2.03 3.21 13.62
CA ARG A 89 -1.84 1.94 14.36
C ARG A 89 -2.23 0.73 13.53
N VAL A 90 -3.37 0.77 12.84
CA VAL A 90 -3.81 -0.30 11.93
C VAL A 90 -2.82 -0.48 10.79
N TRP A 91 -2.37 0.62 10.20
CA TRP A 91 -1.42 0.61 9.10
C TRP A 91 -0.05 0.07 9.48
N ALA A 92 0.46 0.42 10.67
CA ALA A 92 1.68 -0.19 11.20
C ALA A 92 1.53 -1.72 11.35
N ALA A 93 0.39 -2.19 11.86
CA ALA A 93 0.11 -3.63 11.96
C ALA A 93 -0.01 -4.34 10.59
N LEU A 94 -0.32 -3.60 9.51
CA LEU A 94 -0.26 -4.11 8.14
C LEU A 94 1.19 -4.22 7.64
N ASP A 95 2.02 -3.22 7.93
CA ASP A 95 3.42 -3.19 7.51
C ASP A 95 4.21 -4.38 8.09
N ASP A 96 3.75 -4.94 9.22
CA ASP A 96 4.31 -6.15 9.86
C ASP A 96 3.86 -7.48 9.24
N VAL A 97 2.97 -7.49 8.24
CA VAL A 97 2.53 -8.75 7.58
C VAL A 97 3.55 -9.15 6.52
N PRO A 98 4.25 -10.30 6.64
CA PRO A 98 5.31 -10.69 5.71
C PRO A 98 4.82 -10.95 4.28
N TYR A 99 5.74 -10.86 3.32
CA TYR A 99 5.50 -11.29 1.94
C TYR A 99 5.17 -12.79 1.89
N GLY A 100 4.16 -13.16 1.11
CA GLY A 100 3.73 -14.56 0.97
C GLY A 100 2.85 -15.06 2.11
N GLU A 101 2.57 -14.23 3.12
CA GLU A 101 1.68 -14.55 4.22
C GLU A 101 0.36 -13.79 4.13
N THR A 102 -0.68 -14.35 4.73
CA THR A 102 -1.97 -13.67 4.91
C THR A 102 -2.36 -13.65 6.38
N VAL A 103 -3.17 -12.65 6.73
CA VAL A 103 -3.76 -12.50 8.06
C VAL A 103 -5.24 -12.18 7.94
N SER A 104 -6.01 -12.52 8.96
CA SER A 104 -7.42 -12.17 9.02
C SER A 104 -7.64 -10.74 9.52
N TYR A 105 -8.78 -10.13 9.16
CA TYR A 105 -9.22 -8.87 9.77
C TYR A 105 -9.28 -8.93 11.30
N GLY A 106 -9.64 -10.09 11.87
CA GLY A 106 -9.68 -10.33 13.32
C GLY A 106 -8.28 -10.27 13.94
N GLN A 107 -7.30 -10.91 13.31
CA GLN A 107 -5.91 -10.87 13.77
C GLN A 107 -5.33 -9.44 13.73
N ILE A 108 -5.67 -8.64 12.70
CA ILE A 108 -5.29 -7.21 12.71
C ILE A 108 -5.98 -6.47 13.87
N ALA A 109 -7.26 -6.73 14.13
CA ALA A 109 -7.98 -6.11 15.24
C ALA A 109 -7.34 -6.44 16.59
N GLU A 110 -6.94 -7.70 16.80
CA GLU A 110 -6.22 -8.14 17.99
C GLU A 110 -4.87 -7.42 18.14
N ARG A 111 -4.06 -7.34 17.07
CA ARG A 111 -2.76 -6.62 17.07
C ARG A 111 -2.90 -5.15 17.49
N VAL A 112 -4.02 -4.51 17.16
CA VAL A 112 -4.29 -3.11 17.54
C VAL A 112 -5.19 -2.97 18.77
N GLY A 113 -5.48 -4.04 19.50
CA GLY A 113 -6.32 -4.01 20.69
C GLY A 113 -7.74 -3.47 20.43
N ALA A 114 -8.27 -3.69 19.23
CA ALA A 114 -9.64 -3.29 18.87
C ALA A 114 -10.62 -4.43 19.17
N SER A 115 -11.69 -4.10 19.89
CA SER A 115 -12.78 -5.04 20.22
C SER A 115 -14.16 -4.41 19.97
N GLY A 116 -15.19 -5.24 19.89
CA GLY A 116 -16.58 -4.80 19.68
C GLY A 116 -16.74 -3.91 18.44
N ALA A 117 -17.21 -2.68 18.63
CA ALA A 117 -17.37 -1.70 17.55
C ALA A 117 -16.04 -1.36 16.83
N GLY A 118 -14.90 -1.50 17.51
CA GLY A 118 -13.56 -1.25 16.95
C GLY A 118 -13.18 -2.18 15.81
N VAL A 119 -13.73 -3.40 15.75
CA VAL A 119 -13.43 -4.38 14.68
C VAL A 119 -13.90 -3.87 13.31
N ARG A 120 -15.06 -3.22 13.24
CA ARG A 120 -15.55 -2.61 11.98
C ARG A 120 -14.69 -1.41 11.57
N ALA A 121 -14.18 -0.66 12.56
CA ALA A 121 -13.29 0.47 12.30
C ALA A 121 -11.95 0.02 11.69
N VAL A 122 -11.45 -1.17 12.05
CA VAL A 122 -10.25 -1.77 11.43
C VAL A 122 -10.43 -1.94 9.93
N GLY A 123 -11.53 -2.56 9.48
CA GLY A 123 -11.79 -2.73 8.04
C GLY A 123 -11.84 -1.39 7.29
N THR A 124 -12.42 -0.36 7.90
CA THR A 124 -12.47 1.00 7.34
C THR A 124 -11.07 1.64 7.29
N ALA A 125 -10.26 1.46 8.33
CA ALA A 125 -8.89 1.95 8.36
C ALA A 125 -8.00 1.27 7.31
N ILE A 126 -8.11 -0.05 7.15
CA ILE A 126 -7.43 -0.83 6.09
C ILE A 126 -7.83 -0.31 4.71
N GLY A 127 -9.14 -0.10 4.48
CA GLY A 127 -9.64 0.41 3.20
C GLY A 127 -9.23 1.85 2.87
N ARG A 128 -8.74 2.60 3.87
CA ARG A 128 -8.19 3.96 3.70
C ARG A 128 -6.66 3.98 3.58
N ASN A 129 -6.01 2.81 3.44
CA ASN A 129 -4.59 2.74 3.17
C ASN A 129 -4.23 3.63 1.95
N PRO A 130 -3.36 4.65 2.10
CA PRO A 130 -2.94 5.49 0.97
C PRO A 130 -1.83 4.85 0.13
N LEU A 131 -1.17 3.79 0.61
CA LEU A 131 0.03 3.20 0.03
C LEU A 131 -0.28 1.78 -0.46
N LEU A 132 -1.13 1.62 -1.48
CA LEU A 132 -1.42 0.27 -1.98
C LEU A 132 -0.15 -0.39 -2.51
N VAL A 133 -0.11 -1.72 -2.51
CA VAL A 133 1.06 -2.55 -2.82
C VAL A 133 2.18 -2.45 -1.77
N VAL A 134 2.66 -1.24 -1.47
CA VAL A 134 3.76 -1.00 -0.51
C VAL A 134 3.33 -1.31 0.93
N ARG A 135 2.19 -0.77 1.37
CA ARG A 135 1.54 -1.18 2.62
C ARG A 135 0.56 -2.32 2.29
N PRO A 136 0.79 -3.54 2.79
CA PRO A 136 0.22 -4.74 2.19
C PRO A 136 -1.20 -5.04 2.67
N CYS A 137 -2.14 -4.12 2.45
CA CYS A 137 -3.55 -4.33 2.79
C CYS A 137 -4.21 -5.46 1.97
N HIS A 138 -3.62 -5.88 0.85
CA HIS A 138 -4.03 -7.07 0.09
C HIS A 138 -3.77 -8.37 0.84
N ARG A 139 -2.86 -8.40 1.82
CA ARG A 139 -2.58 -9.59 2.65
C ARG A 139 -3.63 -9.85 3.74
N VAL A 140 -4.59 -8.93 3.92
CA VAL A 140 -5.68 -9.12 4.89
C VAL A 140 -6.88 -9.79 4.23
N ILE A 141 -7.23 -10.99 4.66
CA ILE A 141 -8.37 -11.78 4.14
C ILE A 141 -9.37 -12.09 5.26
N GLY A 142 -10.47 -12.79 4.97
CA GLY A 142 -11.30 -13.28 6.07
C GLY A 142 -10.76 -14.55 6.72
N ALA A 143 -11.25 -14.84 7.92
CA ALA A 143 -10.82 -16.03 8.68
C ALA A 143 -11.19 -17.36 7.99
N ASP A 144 -12.14 -17.34 7.05
CA ASP A 144 -12.53 -18.47 6.20
C ASP A 144 -11.70 -18.57 4.90
N GLY A 145 -10.66 -17.76 4.76
CA GLY A 145 -9.82 -17.71 3.56
C GLY A 145 -10.39 -16.87 2.41
N ALA A 146 -11.65 -16.41 2.49
CA ALA A 146 -12.25 -15.70 1.37
C ALA A 146 -11.69 -14.28 1.20
N LEU A 147 -11.42 -13.93 -0.07
CA LEU A 147 -10.98 -12.60 -0.47
C LEU A 147 -12.13 -11.61 -0.30
N ARG A 148 -11.90 -10.57 0.50
CA ARG A 148 -12.84 -9.48 0.74
C ARG A 148 -12.14 -8.15 0.54
N GLY A 149 -12.89 -7.14 0.12
CA GLY A 149 -12.52 -5.72 0.17
C GLY A 149 -11.07 -5.38 -0.20
N TYR A 150 -10.87 -4.78 -1.36
CA TYR A 150 -9.62 -4.12 -1.72
C TYR A 150 -9.93 -2.85 -2.48
N ALA A 151 -9.30 -1.73 -2.11
CA ALA A 151 -9.62 -0.43 -2.72
C ALA A 151 -9.30 -0.40 -4.22
N GLY A 152 -8.33 -1.21 -4.66
CA GLY A 152 -8.02 -1.45 -6.08
C GLY A 152 -8.80 -2.59 -6.75
N GLY A 153 -9.81 -3.19 -6.10
CA GLY A 153 -10.61 -4.29 -6.65
C GLY A 153 -10.08 -5.70 -6.39
N LEU A 154 -10.99 -6.69 -6.29
CA LEU A 154 -10.64 -8.06 -5.89
C LEU A 154 -9.70 -8.76 -6.87
N GLU A 155 -9.85 -8.54 -8.17
CA GLU A 155 -8.97 -9.12 -9.19
C GLU A 155 -7.50 -8.75 -8.95
N ARG A 156 -7.22 -7.48 -8.62
CA ARG A 156 -5.86 -7.03 -8.33
C ARG A 156 -5.33 -7.60 -7.02
N LYS A 157 -6.21 -7.75 -6.01
CA LYS A 157 -5.87 -8.40 -4.74
C LYS A 157 -5.42 -9.85 -4.99
N GLU A 158 -6.17 -10.59 -5.80
CA GLU A 158 -5.88 -11.96 -6.17
C GLU A 158 -4.55 -12.07 -6.93
N ARG A 159 -4.33 -11.21 -7.93
CA ARG A 159 -3.04 -11.14 -8.67
C ARG A 159 -1.85 -10.89 -7.75
N LEU A 160 -1.96 -9.95 -6.80
CA LEU A 160 -0.91 -9.66 -5.83
C LEU A 160 -0.64 -10.87 -4.93
N LEU A 161 -1.67 -11.49 -4.37
CA LEU A 161 -1.50 -12.68 -3.52
C LEU A 161 -0.92 -13.87 -4.31
N GLY A 162 -1.31 -14.03 -5.58
CA GLY A 162 -0.74 -15.04 -6.48
C GLY A 162 0.73 -14.79 -6.79
N LEU A 163 1.12 -13.54 -7.09
CA LEU A 163 2.52 -13.13 -7.25
C LEU A 163 3.34 -13.48 -6.01
N GLU A 164 2.78 -13.28 -4.81
CA GLU A 164 3.44 -13.57 -3.55
C GLU A 164 3.45 -15.05 -3.15
N GLY A 165 2.77 -15.93 -3.89
CA GLY A 165 2.60 -17.33 -3.53
C GLY A 165 1.70 -17.56 -2.31
N ALA A 166 0.90 -16.56 -1.93
CA ALA A 166 0.04 -16.57 -0.75
C ALA A 166 -1.34 -17.22 -1.00
N LEU A 167 -1.68 -17.49 -2.27
CA LEU A 167 -2.84 -18.32 -2.63
C LEU A 167 -2.34 -19.72 -2.97
N ALA A 168 -2.98 -20.73 -2.37
CA ALA A 168 -2.77 -22.11 -2.82
C ALA A 168 -3.21 -22.20 -4.29
N VAL A 169 -2.31 -22.65 -5.16
CA VAL A 169 -2.67 -23.01 -6.53
C VAL A 169 -3.60 -24.22 -6.40
N SER A 170 -4.85 -24.03 -6.81
CA SER A 170 -5.79 -25.16 -6.96
C SER A 170 -5.37 -26.03 -8.15
#